data_AF-A0A2N2IQH6-F1
#
_entry.id   AF-A0A2N2IQH6-F1
#
_cell.length_a   1.000
_cell.length_b   1.000
_cell.length_c   1.000
_cell.angle_alpha   90.00
_cell.angle_beta   90.00
_cell.angle_gamma   90.00
#
_symmetry.space_group_name_H-M   'P 1'
#
loop_
_entity.id
_entity.type
_entity.pdbx_description
1 polymer ?
#
loop_
_entity_poly.entity_id
_entity_poly.type
_entity_poly.pdbx_seq_one_letter_code
_entity_poly.pdbx_strand_id
1 'polypeptide(L)'
;MDRREFLQVALLSTAALKVAACTDATCDPDVEDCSARYPFFVASGTCTACGKCVPQCGKKAFHLPGGTNVVSIDFTRCTRCGSCFLACEAAGYHAVMEMQVPDGYMYEIDQELCQKCLNCHKVCTAVPEKAIVQTNLQRTRIDQVKCSHCGECVELSFCPFGAIHENRPG
;
A
#
# COMPACT_ATOMS: atom_id res chain seq x y z
N MET A 1 39.77 36.00 -32.65
CA MET A 1 39.00 34.76 -32.56
C MET A 1 39.12 34.24 -31.13
N ASP A 2 38.12 34.25 -30.25
CA ASP A 2 36.94 35.09 -30.10
C ASP A 2 36.61 35.10 -28.59
N ARG A 3 36.03 36.19 -28.08
CA ARG A 3 35.97 36.55 -26.65
C ARG A 3 34.59 36.21 -26.05
N ARG A 4 34.04 35.08 -26.45
CA ARG A 4 32.75 34.52 -26.05
C ARG A 4 33.01 33.07 -25.63
N GLU A 5 32.19 32.49 -24.77
CA GLU A 5 32.29 31.14 -24.17
C GLU A 5 32.92 31.03 -22.76
N PHE A 6 33.28 32.13 -22.08
CA PHE A 6 33.75 32.10 -20.67
C PHE A 6 32.66 32.44 -19.62
N LEU A 7 31.37 32.43 -20.00
CA LEU A 7 30.27 32.82 -19.10
C LEU A 7 29.19 31.74 -19.01
N GLN A 8 29.55 30.52 -18.59
CA GLN A 8 28.58 29.51 -18.15
C GLN A 8 29.21 28.45 -17.24
N VAL A 9 30.11 28.86 -16.33
CA VAL A 9 30.55 28.02 -15.20
C VAL A 9 29.75 28.45 -13.97
N ALA A 10 28.46 28.11 -13.94
CA ALA A 10 27.58 28.40 -12.81
C ALA A 10 26.42 27.41 -12.68
N LEU A 11 26.64 26.10 -12.90
CA LEU A 11 25.60 25.08 -12.69
C LEU A 11 26.22 23.76 -12.18
N LEU A 12 26.98 23.81 -11.09
CA LEU A 12 27.40 22.61 -10.36
C LEU A 12 27.31 22.84 -8.86
N SER A 13 26.09 22.73 -8.33
CA SER A 13 25.82 22.32 -6.94
C SER A 13 24.32 22.22 -6.66
N THR A 14 23.55 21.55 -7.51
CA THR A 14 22.32 20.92 -7.03
C THR A 14 22.68 19.58 -6.39
N ALA A 15 23.14 19.66 -5.14
CA ALA A 15 23.01 18.57 -4.18
C ALA A 15 21.51 18.37 -3.81
N ALA A 16 20.67 18.20 -4.84
CA ALA A 16 19.25 17.87 -4.77
C ALA A 16 18.99 16.45 -5.33
N LEU A 17 20.05 15.66 -5.49
CA LEU A 17 19.97 14.29 -5.96
C LEU A 17 19.77 13.37 -4.75
N LYS A 18 18.50 13.21 -4.31
CA LYS A 18 17.92 11.96 -3.74
C LYS A 18 16.65 12.10 -2.87
N VAL A 19 15.98 13.24 -2.81
CA VAL A 19 14.66 13.30 -2.13
C VAL A 19 13.66 14.10 -2.97
N ALA A 20 13.33 13.57 -4.14
CA ALA A 20 12.07 13.88 -4.83
C ALA A 20 11.22 12.61 -4.81
N ALA A 21 10.91 12.11 -3.61
CA ALA A 21 9.87 11.11 -3.43
C ALA A 21 8.53 11.85 -3.57
N CYS A 22 8.05 11.92 -4.82
CA CYS A 22 6.65 12.01 -5.24
C CYS A 22 5.71 12.82 -4.32
N THR A 23 5.78 14.15 -4.41
CA THR A 23 4.75 15.04 -3.86
C THR A 23 3.51 15.18 -4.74
N ASP A 24 3.53 14.66 -5.96
CA ASP A 24 2.49 15.02 -6.91
C ASP A 24 1.43 13.93 -7.03
N ALA A 25 0.17 14.35 -6.89
CA ALA A 25 -1.05 13.58 -7.16
C ALA A 25 -1.17 13.08 -8.62
N THR A 26 -0.11 13.23 -9.41
CA THR A 26 0.06 12.86 -10.81
C THR A 26 1.20 11.85 -10.91
N CYS A 27 0.99 10.61 -10.46
CA CYS A 27 1.76 9.49 -11.02
C CYS A 27 1.38 9.45 -12.50
N ASP A 28 2.31 9.77 -13.38
CA ASP A 28 2.15 9.62 -14.82
C ASP A 28 2.61 8.20 -15.20
N PRO A 29 1.68 7.27 -15.47
CA PRO A 29 2.01 5.89 -15.78
C PRO A 29 2.76 5.72 -17.10
N ASP A 30 2.81 6.76 -17.94
CA ASP A 30 3.56 6.77 -19.21
C ASP A 30 5.02 7.22 -19.03
N VAL A 31 5.38 7.78 -17.86
CA VAL A 31 6.70 8.37 -17.58
C VAL A 31 7.44 7.70 -16.43
N GLU A 32 6.73 7.18 -15.42
CA GLU A 32 7.33 6.50 -14.27
C GLU A 32 6.72 5.11 -14.07
N ASP A 33 7.57 4.14 -13.73
CA ASP A 33 7.13 2.81 -13.32
C ASP A 33 6.50 2.86 -11.93
N CYS A 34 5.22 3.24 -11.85
CA CYS A 34 4.45 3.20 -10.61
C CYS A 34 4.27 1.75 -10.09
N SER A 35 4.58 0.72 -10.89
CA SER A 35 4.58 -0.70 -10.48
C SER A 35 5.85 -1.10 -9.72
N ALA A 36 6.96 -0.37 -9.89
CA ALA A 36 8.15 -0.48 -9.05
C ALA A 36 7.97 0.15 -7.65
N ARG A 37 6.82 0.79 -7.38
CA ARG A 37 6.53 1.39 -6.07
C ARG A 37 5.91 0.39 -5.12
N TYR A 38 6.29 0.54 -3.86
CA TYR A 38 5.82 -0.31 -2.78
C TYR A 38 4.32 -0.12 -2.52
N PRO A 39 3.57 -1.20 -2.26
CA PRO A 39 2.18 -1.09 -1.85
C PRO A 39 2.08 -0.51 -0.44
N PHE A 40 0.96 0.18 -0.18
CA PHE A 40 0.64 0.76 1.11
C PHE A 40 -0.44 -0.03 1.81
N PHE A 41 -0.36 -0.19 3.13
CA PHE A 41 -1.46 -0.73 3.93
C PHE A 41 -1.75 0.14 5.15
N VAL A 42 -2.97 0.02 5.68
CA VAL A 42 -3.37 0.73 6.90
C VAL A 42 -3.35 -0.23 8.09
N ALA A 43 -2.45 0.01 9.03
CA ALA A 43 -2.38 -0.73 10.28
C ALA A 43 -3.55 -0.36 11.18
N SER A 44 -4.49 -1.29 11.39
CA SER A 44 -5.68 -1.04 12.23
C SER A 44 -5.37 -0.81 13.71
N GLY A 45 -4.17 -1.17 14.18
CA GLY A 45 -3.75 -0.96 15.58
C GLY A 45 -3.32 0.48 15.89
N THR A 46 -2.83 1.21 14.89
CA THR A 46 -2.34 2.60 15.03
C THR A 46 -3.23 3.62 14.33
N CYS A 47 -4.10 3.17 13.43
CA CYS A 47 -5.05 4.05 12.76
C CYS A 47 -6.10 4.60 13.73
N THR A 48 -6.23 5.93 13.76
CA THR A 48 -7.22 6.65 14.57
C THR A 48 -8.48 7.02 13.80
N ALA A 49 -8.64 6.54 12.56
CA ALA A 49 -9.72 6.92 11.67
C ALA A 49 -9.86 8.46 11.47
N CYS A 50 -8.78 9.23 11.62
CA CYS A 50 -8.82 10.70 11.51
C CYS A 50 -9.14 11.22 10.10
N GLY A 51 -9.08 10.38 9.07
CA GLY A 51 -9.46 10.72 7.69
C GLY A 51 -8.48 11.65 6.96
N LYS A 52 -7.36 12.06 7.56
CA LYS A 52 -6.40 13.01 6.95
C LYS A 52 -5.79 12.53 5.62
N CYS A 53 -5.69 11.22 5.40
CA CYS A 53 -5.20 10.63 4.15
C CYS A 53 -6.23 10.68 2.99
N VAL A 54 -7.52 10.77 3.29
CA VAL A 54 -8.61 10.77 2.30
C VAL A 54 -8.52 11.96 1.33
N PRO A 55 -8.43 13.23 1.79
CA PRO A 55 -8.36 14.39 0.88
C PRO A 55 -7.04 14.47 0.11
N GLN A 56 -5.98 13.78 0.57
CA GLN A 56 -4.66 13.78 -0.08
C GLN A 56 -4.60 12.81 -1.26
N CYS A 57 -5.53 11.86 -1.34
CA CYS A 57 -5.57 10.90 -2.43
C CYS A 57 -6.30 11.50 -3.65
N GLY A 58 -5.55 12.00 -4.64
CA GLY A 58 -6.11 12.55 -5.88
C GLY A 58 -6.99 11.55 -6.67
N LYS A 59 -6.70 10.25 -6.56
CA LYS A 59 -7.49 9.16 -7.18
C LYS A 59 -8.66 8.67 -6.33
N LYS A 60 -8.85 9.24 -5.13
CA LYS A 60 -9.93 8.89 -4.18
C LYS A 60 -9.97 7.39 -3.85
N ALA A 61 -8.79 6.77 -3.73
CA ALA A 61 -8.64 5.36 -3.35
C ALA A 61 -8.90 5.11 -1.86
N PHE A 62 -8.67 6.12 -1.01
CA PHE A 62 -8.87 5.99 0.44
C PHE A 62 -10.31 6.34 0.82
N HIS A 63 -10.97 5.46 1.57
CA HIS A 63 -12.32 5.66 2.08
C HIS A 63 -12.34 5.51 3.59
N LEU A 64 -13.12 6.35 4.27
CA LEU A 64 -13.38 6.19 5.70
C LEU A 64 -14.81 5.66 5.87
N PRO A 65 -15.01 4.33 5.90
CA PRO A 65 -16.34 3.77 6.10
C PRO A 65 -16.87 4.15 7.49
N GLY A 66 -18.08 4.69 7.53
CA GLY A 66 -18.75 5.08 8.78
C GLY A 66 -18.85 3.89 9.74
N GLY A 67 -18.47 4.10 11.00
CA GLY A 67 -18.50 3.05 12.03
C GLY A 67 -17.28 2.12 12.04
N THR A 68 -16.21 2.43 11.30
CA THR A 68 -14.94 1.69 11.36
C THR A 68 -13.83 2.54 11.96
N ASN A 69 -12.89 1.89 12.65
CA ASN A 69 -11.70 2.55 13.22
C ASN A 69 -10.50 2.56 12.26
N VAL A 70 -10.70 2.20 10.99
CA VAL A 70 -9.62 2.10 10.02
C VAL A 70 -10.07 2.61 8.65
N VAL A 71 -9.18 3.32 7.97
CA VAL A 71 -9.40 3.76 6.59
C VAL A 71 -9.20 2.56 5.66
N SER A 72 -10.10 2.35 4.70
CA SER A 72 -9.95 1.34 3.66
C SER A 72 -9.26 1.92 2.41
N ILE A 73 -8.54 1.08 1.69
CA ILE A 73 -7.85 1.45 0.45
C ILE A 73 -8.48 0.64 -0.68
N ASP A 74 -8.84 1.31 -1.76
CA ASP A 74 -9.19 0.70 -3.03
C ASP A 74 -7.94 0.63 -3.92
N PHE A 75 -7.35 -0.56 -4.01
CA PHE A 75 -6.10 -0.76 -4.73
C PHE A 75 -6.24 -0.67 -6.24
N THR A 76 -7.44 -0.87 -6.78
CA THR A 76 -7.70 -0.72 -8.22
C THR A 76 -7.55 0.73 -8.69
N ARG A 77 -7.68 1.69 -7.78
CA ARG A 77 -7.49 3.12 -8.04
C ARG A 77 -6.19 3.68 -7.48
N CYS A 78 -5.44 2.86 -6.74
CA CYS A 78 -4.24 3.29 -6.04
C CYS A 78 -3.05 3.28 -7.00
N THR A 79 -2.55 4.46 -7.34
CA THR A 79 -1.31 4.62 -8.14
C THR A 79 -0.04 4.55 -7.32
N ARG A 80 -0.14 4.21 -6.02
CA ARG A 80 0.99 4.10 -5.09
C ARG A 80 1.88 5.35 -5.05
N CYS A 81 1.27 6.53 -5.09
CA CYS A 81 1.98 7.81 -5.07
C CYS A 81 2.56 8.20 -3.70
N GLY A 82 2.17 7.53 -2.60
CA GLY A 82 2.72 7.80 -1.27
C GLY A 82 2.21 9.07 -0.57
N SER A 83 1.37 9.90 -1.20
CA SER A 83 0.84 11.12 -0.57
C SER A 83 0.06 10.84 0.73
N CYS A 84 -0.64 9.70 0.77
CA CYS A 84 -1.35 9.23 1.97
C CYS A 84 -0.40 8.84 3.12
N PHE A 85 0.75 8.25 2.80
CA PHE A 85 1.79 7.87 3.74
C PHE A 85 2.40 9.13 4.37
N LEU A 86 2.87 10.07 3.55
CA LEU A 86 3.44 11.34 4.00
C LEU A 86 2.47 12.13 4.89
N ALA A 87 1.19 12.18 4.52
CA ALA A 87 0.17 12.85 5.32
C ALA A 87 -0.08 12.17 6.68
N CYS A 88 0.03 10.84 6.74
CA CYS A 88 -0.14 10.09 7.97
C CYS A 88 1.06 10.26 8.91
N GLU A 89 2.28 10.29 8.37
CA GLU A 89 3.50 10.56 9.12
C GLU A 89 3.56 12.00 9.63
N ALA A 90 3.24 12.99 8.79
CA ALA A 90 3.18 14.39 9.19
C ALA A 90 2.15 14.63 10.31
N ALA A 91 1.13 13.78 10.41
CA ALA A 91 0.15 13.79 11.49
C ALA A 91 0.58 13.02 12.75
N GLY A 92 1.72 12.32 12.73
CA GLY A 92 2.30 11.60 13.86
C GLY A 92 1.69 10.24 14.17
N TYR A 93 0.88 9.66 13.28
CA TYR A 93 0.20 8.38 13.54
C TYR A 93 0.93 7.16 13.00
N HIS A 94 1.72 7.32 11.92
CA HIS A 94 2.44 6.23 11.23
C HIS A 94 1.58 4.97 10.97
N ALA A 95 0.29 5.20 10.66
CA ALA A 95 -0.68 4.12 10.48
C ALA A 95 -0.79 3.63 9.04
N VAL A 96 -0.49 4.51 8.07
CA VAL A 96 -0.26 4.10 6.68
C VAL A 96 1.19 3.69 6.60
N MET A 97 1.45 2.44 6.20
CA MET A 97 2.80 1.90 6.11
C MET A 97 3.12 1.48 4.68
N GLU A 98 4.35 1.74 4.27
CA GLU A 98 4.92 1.29 3.01
C GLU A 98 5.51 -0.12 3.21
N MET A 99 5.14 -1.07 2.34
CA MET A 99 5.59 -2.46 2.46
C MET A 99 6.59 -2.81 1.37
N GLN A 100 7.83 -3.13 1.75
CA GLN A 100 8.87 -3.57 0.82
C GLN A 100 8.69 -5.04 0.45
N VAL A 101 7.80 -5.31 -0.50
CA VAL A 101 7.49 -6.66 -0.96
C VAL A 101 8.21 -6.98 -2.27
N PRO A 102 8.85 -8.15 -2.43
CA PRO A 102 9.64 -8.47 -3.62
C PRO A 102 8.85 -8.41 -4.92
N ASP A 103 7.61 -8.89 -4.90
CA ASP A 103 6.76 -9.02 -6.10
C ASP A 103 5.91 -7.77 -6.37
N GLY A 104 6.03 -6.74 -5.53
CA GLY A 104 5.28 -5.49 -5.70
C GLY A 104 3.77 -5.64 -5.44
N TYR A 105 3.28 -6.65 -4.73
CA TYR A 105 1.89 -6.71 -4.29
C TYR A 105 1.71 -7.44 -2.96
N MET A 106 0.57 -7.18 -2.32
CA MET A 106 0.09 -7.81 -1.10
C MET A 106 -1.21 -8.55 -1.40
N TYR A 107 -1.49 -9.56 -0.58
CA TYR A 107 -2.75 -10.28 -0.61
C TYR A 107 -3.76 -9.60 0.29
N GLU A 108 -4.97 -9.41 -0.21
CA GLU A 108 -6.09 -8.88 0.56
C GLU A 108 -7.28 -9.83 0.55
N ILE A 109 -8.07 -9.76 1.61
CA ILE A 109 -9.29 -10.54 1.76
C ILE A 109 -10.48 -9.60 1.63
N ASP A 110 -11.24 -9.78 0.56
CA ASP A 110 -12.56 -9.18 0.39
C ASP A 110 -13.49 -9.71 1.50
N GLN A 111 -13.89 -8.79 2.38
CA GLN A 111 -14.71 -9.14 3.55
C GLN A 111 -16.17 -9.41 3.18
N GLU A 112 -16.63 -9.01 2.01
CA GLU A 112 -17.98 -9.27 1.51
C GLU A 112 -18.07 -10.68 0.89
N LEU A 113 -17.04 -11.12 0.18
CA LEU A 113 -16.97 -12.47 -0.40
C LEU A 113 -16.55 -13.54 0.63
N CYS A 114 -15.78 -13.16 1.65
CA CYS A 114 -15.21 -14.10 2.61
C CYS A 114 -16.29 -14.80 3.47
N GLN A 115 -16.43 -16.11 3.28
CA GLN A 115 -17.34 -16.97 4.05
C GLN A 115 -16.80 -17.42 5.40
N LYS A 116 -15.65 -16.87 5.83
CA LYS A 116 -15.06 -17.12 7.18
C LYS A 116 -14.75 -18.60 7.46
N CYS A 117 -14.51 -19.41 6.42
CA CYS A 117 -14.24 -20.85 6.54
C CYS A 117 -12.85 -21.21 7.08
N LEU A 118 -11.93 -20.23 7.15
CA LEU A 118 -10.56 -20.36 7.65
C LEU A 118 -9.68 -21.38 6.90
N ASN A 119 -10.03 -21.77 5.69
CA ASN A 119 -9.17 -22.63 4.87
C ASN A 119 -7.84 -21.93 4.52
N CYS A 120 -7.88 -20.63 4.23
CA CYS A 120 -6.68 -19.81 4.03
C CYS A 120 -5.77 -19.80 5.29
N HIS A 121 -6.34 -19.75 6.49
CA HIS A 121 -5.57 -19.86 7.73
C HIS A 121 -4.86 -21.22 7.84
N LYS A 122 -5.51 -22.32 7.45
CA LYS A 122 -4.92 -23.66 7.53
C LYS A 122 -3.67 -23.80 6.65
N VAL A 123 -3.73 -23.30 5.42
CA VAL A 123 -2.62 -23.39 4.45
C VAL A 123 -1.50 -22.40 4.74
N CYS A 124 -1.76 -21.27 5.42
CA CYS A 124 -0.75 -20.25 5.69
C CYS A 124 0.54 -20.84 6.33
N THR A 125 1.65 -20.71 5.60
CA THR A 125 2.99 -21.22 5.94
C THR A 125 3.86 -20.23 6.72
N ALA A 126 3.33 -19.04 7.05
CA ALA A 126 4.06 -18.04 7.82
C ALA A 126 4.42 -18.57 9.23
N VAL A 127 5.66 -18.31 9.66
CA VAL A 127 6.25 -18.74 10.93
C VAL A 127 6.97 -17.57 11.61
N PRO A 128 7.05 -17.49 12.95
CA PRO A 128 6.59 -18.48 13.95
C PRO A 128 5.07 -18.47 14.19
N GLU A 129 4.39 -17.38 13.84
CA GLU A 129 2.93 -17.26 13.91
C GLU A 129 2.35 -17.13 12.50
N LYS A 130 1.14 -17.67 12.31
CA LYS A 130 0.42 -17.53 11.05
C LYS A 130 0.06 -16.07 10.79
N ALA A 131 0.26 -15.62 9.55
CA ALA A 131 -0.09 -14.27 9.12
C ALA A 131 -1.61 -14.09 9.00
N ILE A 132 -2.35 -15.15 8.68
CA ILE A 132 -3.80 -15.07 8.53
C ILE A 132 -4.47 -15.33 9.87
N VAL A 133 -5.23 -14.38 10.39
CA VAL A 133 -5.85 -14.44 11.71
C VAL A 133 -7.34 -14.10 11.63
N GLN A 134 -8.14 -14.72 12.51
CA GLN A 134 -9.54 -14.34 12.69
C GLN A 134 -9.69 -13.47 13.93
N THR A 135 -10.29 -12.30 13.76
CA THR A 135 -10.60 -11.40 14.86
C THR A 135 -11.90 -11.81 15.56
N ASN A 136 -12.15 -11.26 16.76
CA ASN A 136 -13.36 -11.54 17.57
C ASN A 136 -14.68 -11.26 16.83
N LEU A 137 -14.66 -10.42 15.79
CA LEU A 137 -15.82 -10.12 14.94
C LEU A 137 -15.99 -11.10 13.77
N GLN A 138 -15.32 -12.26 13.83
CA GLN A 138 -15.31 -13.25 12.76
C GLN A 138 -14.80 -12.69 11.43
N ARG A 139 -14.02 -11.60 11.45
CA ARG A 139 -13.34 -11.06 10.27
C ARG A 139 -11.96 -11.67 10.16
N THR A 140 -11.73 -12.39 9.07
CA THR A 140 -10.44 -12.96 8.70
C THR A 140 -9.59 -11.88 8.05
N ARG A 141 -8.36 -11.70 8.51
CA ARG A 141 -7.41 -10.70 8.01
C ARG A 141 -6.05 -11.32 7.78
N ILE A 142 -5.27 -10.69 6.91
CA ILE A 142 -3.86 -11.01 6.67
C ILE A 142 -3.03 -9.94 7.38
N ASP A 143 -2.17 -10.37 8.30
CA ASP A 143 -1.13 -9.55 8.88
C ASP A 143 -0.01 -9.39 7.85
N GLN A 144 0.05 -8.22 7.21
CA GLN A 144 1.00 -7.94 6.15
C GLN A 144 2.45 -7.92 6.64
N VAL A 145 2.69 -7.71 7.94
CA VAL A 145 4.04 -7.74 8.52
C VAL A 145 4.54 -9.18 8.64
N LYS A 146 3.64 -10.14 8.87
CA LYS A 146 3.99 -11.58 9.02
C LYS A 146 3.84 -12.37 7.72
N CYS A 147 3.20 -11.81 6.70
CA CYS A 147 2.97 -12.49 5.43
C CYS A 147 4.28 -12.81 4.72
N SER A 148 4.49 -14.08 4.35
CA SER A 148 5.66 -14.53 3.59
C SER A 148 5.51 -14.36 2.07
N HIS A 149 4.38 -13.84 1.60
CA HIS A 149 4.06 -13.66 0.18
C HIS A 149 4.11 -14.96 -0.67
N CYS A 150 3.90 -16.13 -0.06
CA CYS A 150 3.96 -17.43 -0.76
C CYS A 150 2.82 -17.69 -1.76
N GLY A 151 1.70 -16.96 -1.69
CA GLY A 151 0.59 -17.07 -2.63
C GLY A 151 -0.33 -18.28 -2.48
N GLU A 152 0.01 -19.26 -1.64
CA GLU A 152 -0.79 -20.47 -1.47
C GLU A 152 -2.26 -20.20 -1.12
N CYS A 153 -2.55 -19.14 -0.37
CA CYS A 153 -3.93 -18.84 0.05
C CYS A 153 -4.87 -18.37 -1.09
N VAL A 154 -4.33 -17.96 -2.23
CA VAL A 154 -5.11 -17.47 -3.38
C VAL A 154 -5.66 -18.60 -4.25
N GLU A 155 -5.02 -19.77 -4.22
CA GLU A 155 -5.47 -20.91 -5.02
C GLU A 155 -6.93 -21.28 -4.71
N LEU A 156 -7.68 -21.61 -5.76
CA LEU A 156 -9.12 -21.91 -5.67
C LEU A 156 -9.43 -23.07 -4.73
N SER A 157 -8.48 -23.98 -4.53
CA SER A 157 -8.58 -25.08 -3.57
C SER A 157 -8.67 -24.59 -2.12
N PHE A 158 -8.04 -23.46 -1.78
CA PHE A 158 -8.03 -22.90 -0.43
C PHE A 158 -9.00 -21.74 -0.25
N CYS A 159 -9.24 -20.93 -1.29
CA CYS A 159 -10.31 -19.94 -1.32
C CYS A 159 -11.27 -20.20 -2.48
N PRO A 160 -12.23 -21.14 -2.33
CA PRO A 160 -13.19 -21.47 -3.39
C PRO A 160 -14.16 -20.32 -3.71
N PHE A 161 -14.20 -19.29 -2.87
CA PHE A 161 -15.04 -18.10 -3.04
C PHE A 161 -14.34 -16.96 -3.79
N GLY A 162 -13.04 -17.12 -4.12
CA GLY A 162 -12.27 -16.05 -4.77
C GLY A 162 -12.14 -14.79 -3.91
N ALA A 163 -12.26 -14.91 -2.59
CA ALA A 163 -12.25 -13.78 -1.68
C ALA A 163 -10.84 -13.22 -1.39
N ILE A 164 -9.78 -13.87 -1.87
CA ILE A 164 -8.40 -13.42 -1.68
C ILE A 164 -7.82 -13.02 -3.04
N HIS A 165 -7.26 -11.82 -3.12
CA HIS A 165 -6.74 -11.27 -4.36
C HIS A 165 -5.45 -10.46 -4.15
N GLU A 166 -4.70 -10.28 -5.24
CA GLU A 166 -3.49 -9.45 -5.26
C GLU A 166 -3.87 -7.98 -5.45
N ASN A 167 -3.25 -7.09 -4.69
CA ASN A 167 -3.53 -5.66 -4.71
C ASN A 167 -2.70 -4.88 -5.76
N ARG A 168 -2.62 -5.43 -6.97
CA ARG A 168 -1.86 -4.81 -8.07
C ARG A 168 -2.37 -3.39 -8.34
N PRO A 169 -1.49 -2.43 -8.64
CA PRO A 169 -1.92 -1.09 -9.03
C PRO A 169 -2.71 -1.21 -10.34
N GLY A 170 -3.78 -0.42 -10.45
CA GLY A 170 -4.60 -0.31 -11.66
C GLY A 170 -4.07 0.71 -12.67
#